data_AF-A0ABD2LM71-F1
#
_entry.id   AF-A0ABD2LM71-F1
#
_cell.length_a   1.000
_cell.length_b   1.000
_cell.length_c   1.000
_cell.angle_alpha   90.00
_cell.angle_beta   90.00
_cell.angle_gamma   90.00
#
_symmetry.space_group_name_H-M   'P 1'
#
loop_
_entity.id
_entity.type
_entity.pdbx_description
1 polymer ?
#
loop_
_entity_poly.entity_id
_entity_poly.type
_entity_poly.pdbx_seq_one_letter_code
_entity_poly.pdbx_strand_id
1 'polypeptide(L)'
;MRNASMVELSKLITEESRMTEEMRSLVRARNFEVERIKLTCEQTLVQSVADATKFHKHSYEISMFNEKLRQVIINYSYQIEALNEQQRHEYRQLVRTMCANEKTREQDKTSPPKRRRRNVAGQNVAGRNVAGT
;
A
#
# COMPACT_ATOMS: atom_id res chain seq x y z
N MET A 1 -6.64 -19.93 -0.44
CA MET A 1 -7.19 -19.05 -1.49
C MET A 1 -7.79 -19.84 -2.65
N ARG A 2 -8.66 -20.83 -2.40
CA ARG A 2 -9.42 -21.48 -3.49
C ARG A 2 -10.82 -20.86 -3.66
N ASN A 3 -11.21 -19.92 -2.77
CA ASN A 3 -12.58 -19.38 -2.69
C ASN A 3 -12.63 -17.84 -2.56
N ALA A 4 -11.53 -17.13 -2.75
CA ALA A 4 -11.51 -15.67 -2.74
C ALA A 4 -12.37 -15.15 -3.90
N SER A 5 -13.29 -14.23 -3.61
CA SER A 5 -14.12 -13.64 -4.66
C SER A 5 -13.23 -12.87 -5.65
N MET A 6 -13.65 -12.79 -6.90
CA MET A 6 -12.98 -11.98 -7.92
C MET A 6 -12.77 -10.53 -7.45
N VAL A 7 -13.71 -9.99 -6.67
CA VAL A 7 -13.61 -8.65 -6.07
C VAL A 7 -12.47 -8.56 -5.06
N GLU A 8 -12.30 -9.56 -4.20
CA GLU A 8 -11.21 -9.60 -3.21
C GLU A 8 -9.84 -9.74 -3.88
N LEU A 9 -9.74 -10.60 -4.90
CA LEU A 9 -8.52 -10.75 -5.70
C LEU A 9 -8.20 -9.47 -6.48
N SER A 10 -9.20 -8.81 -7.07
CA SER A 10 -9.01 -7.53 -7.76
C SER A 10 -8.49 -6.45 -6.82
N LYS A 11 -8.99 -6.37 -5.59
CA LYS A 11 -8.47 -5.42 -4.59
C LYS A 11 -7.00 -5.69 -4.26
N LEU A 12 -6.63 -6.96 -4.08
CA LEU A 12 -5.25 -7.35 -3.81
C LEU A 12 -4.30 -6.91 -4.94
N ILE A 13 -4.68 -7.16 -6.19
CA ILE A 13 -3.89 -6.76 -7.37
C ILE A 13 -3.77 -5.24 -7.48
N THR A 14 -4.85 -4.50 -7.23
CA THR A 14 -4.82 -3.03 -7.25
C THR A 14 -3.87 -2.48 -6.20
N GLU A 15 -3.91 -3.01 -4.98
CA GLU A 15 -2.99 -2.58 -3.91
C GLU A 15 -1.54 -2.96 -4.22
N GLU A 16 -1.27 -4.17 -4.72
CA GLU A 16 0.08 -4.57 -5.14
C GLU A 16 0.62 -3.66 -6.25
N SER A 17 -0.23 -3.27 -7.20
CA SER A 17 0.13 -2.34 -8.27
C SER A 17 0.47 -0.95 -7.74
N ARG A 18 -0.32 -0.43 -6.78
CA ARG A 18 -0.03 0.85 -6.10
C ARG A 18 1.30 0.78 -5.37
N MET A 19 1.52 -0.25 -4.56
CA MET A 19 2.75 -0.44 -3.79
C MET A 19 3.98 -0.52 -4.71
N THR A 20 3.86 -1.25 -5.82
CA THR A 20 4.91 -1.36 -6.83
C THR A 20 5.25 0.01 -7.43
N GLU A 21 4.24 0.82 -7.74
CA GLU A 21 4.46 2.14 -8.34
C GLU A 21 5.12 3.11 -7.36
N GLU A 22 4.74 3.10 -6.09
CA GLU A 22 5.40 3.89 -5.04
C GLU A 22 6.89 3.53 -4.92
N MET A 23 7.20 2.23 -4.87
CA MET A 23 8.58 1.75 -4.81
C MET A 23 9.37 2.15 -6.06
N ARG A 24 8.77 2.01 -7.25
CA ARG A 24 9.40 2.43 -8.52
C ARG A 24 9.66 3.92 -8.54
N SER A 25 8.70 4.73 -8.10
CA SER A 25 8.83 6.19 -8.03
C SER A 25 10.02 6.58 -7.16
N LEU A 26 10.14 5.97 -5.97
CA LEU A 26 11.23 6.24 -5.04
C LEU A 26 12.60 5.83 -5.60
N VAL A 27 12.69 4.67 -6.25
CA VAL A 27 13.92 4.22 -6.93
C VAL A 27 14.30 5.14 -8.09
N ARG A 28 13.32 5.60 -8.88
CA ARG A 28 13.56 6.56 -9.98
C ARG A 28 14.07 7.90 -9.44
N ALA A 29 13.49 8.40 -8.36
CA ALA A 29 13.94 9.64 -7.70
C ALA A 29 15.40 9.52 -7.22
N ARG A 30 15.75 8.41 -6.54
CA ARG A 30 17.13 8.11 -6.15
C ARG A 30 18.08 8.12 -7.34
N ASN A 31 17.74 7.37 -8.40
CA ASN A 31 18.61 7.24 -9.56
C ASN A 31 18.81 8.58 -10.25
N PHE A 32 17.75 9.38 -10.38
CA PHE A 32 17.83 10.72 -10.93
C PHE A 32 18.78 11.62 -10.12
N GLU A 33 18.68 11.58 -8.79
CA GLU A 33 19.54 12.41 -7.94
C GLU A 33 21.01 11.97 -7.98
N VAL A 34 21.27 10.67 -7.99
CA VAL A 34 22.62 10.10 -8.15
C VAL A 34 23.23 10.52 -9.48
N GLU A 35 22.52 10.35 -10.59
CA GLU A 35 23.02 10.74 -11.91
C GLU A 35 23.28 12.24 -12.01
N ARG A 36 22.39 13.06 -11.44
CA ARG A 36 22.60 14.52 -11.39
C ARG A 36 23.89 14.88 -10.65
N ILE A 37 24.13 14.29 -9.48
CA ILE A 37 25.36 14.55 -8.69
C ILE A 37 26.59 14.07 -9.45
N LYS A 38 26.52 12.89 -10.05
CA LYS A 38 27.60 12.31 -10.86
C LYS A 38 27.98 13.23 -12.02
N LEU A 39 27.01 13.68 -12.81
CA LEU A 39 27.25 14.57 -13.95
C LEU A 39 27.90 15.90 -13.51
N THR A 40 27.42 16.49 -12.42
CA THR A 40 28.03 17.74 -11.90
C THR A 40 29.46 17.50 -11.37
N CYS A 41 29.70 16.36 -10.73
CA CYS A 41 31.04 15.97 -10.27
C CYS A 41 32.01 15.79 -11.45
N GLU A 42 31.59 15.08 -12.50
CA GLU A 42 32.38 14.88 -13.72
C GLU A 42 32.70 16.22 -14.41
N GLN A 43 31.73 17.12 -14.52
CA GLN A 43 31.95 18.46 -15.07
C GLN A 43 32.97 19.27 -14.24
N THR A 44 32.87 19.21 -12.92
CA THR A 44 33.80 19.91 -12.01
C THR A 44 35.21 19.36 -12.12
N LEU A 45 35.36 18.03 -12.27
CA LEU A 45 36.64 17.38 -12.50
C LEU A 45 37.28 17.82 -13.83
N VAL A 46 36.50 17.89 -14.91
CA VAL A 46 36.99 18.39 -16.20
C VAL A 46 37.49 19.83 -16.08
N GLN A 47 36.75 20.69 -15.37
CA GLN A 47 37.15 22.08 -15.11
C GLN A 47 38.43 22.17 -14.27
N SER A 48 38.58 21.29 -13.27
CA SER A 48 39.76 21.30 -12.39
C SER A 48 41.04 20.92 -13.12
N VAL A 49 40.95 20.05 -14.14
CA VAL A 49 42.07 19.69 -15.01
C VAL A 49 42.41 20.85 -15.97
N ALA A 50 41.40 21.60 -16.43
CA ALA A 50 41.57 22.70 -17.37
C ALA A 50 42.12 23.99 -16.73
N ASP A 51 41.82 24.24 -15.44
CA ASP A 51 42.25 25.45 -14.71
C ASP A 51 42.88 25.10 -13.36
N ALA A 52 44.19 24.88 -13.37
CA ALA A 52 44.97 24.53 -12.19
C ALA A 52 44.95 25.62 -11.09
N THR A 53 44.65 26.88 -11.44
CA THR A 53 44.60 27.97 -10.46
C THR A 53 43.44 27.84 -9.47
N LYS A 54 42.42 27.05 -9.82
CA LYS A 54 41.23 26.79 -9.00
C LYS A 54 41.21 25.41 -8.37
N PHE A 55 42.33 24.69 -8.39
CA PHE A 55 42.42 23.31 -7.91
C PHE A 55 41.81 23.11 -6.52
N HIS A 56 42.17 23.95 -5.54
CA HIS A 56 41.66 23.83 -4.17
C HIS A 56 40.15 23.96 -4.08
N LYS A 57 39.56 24.89 -4.85
CA LYS A 57 38.11 25.08 -4.91
C LYS A 57 37.44 23.83 -5.49
N HIS A 58 37.91 23.34 -6.62
CA HIS A 58 37.32 22.17 -7.27
C HIS A 58 37.49 20.88 -6.45
N SER A 59 38.63 20.71 -5.77
CA SER A 59 38.86 19.60 -4.84
C SER A 59 37.86 19.60 -3.68
N TYR A 60 37.57 20.79 -3.12
CA TYR A 60 36.53 20.95 -2.11
C TYR A 60 35.12 20.63 -2.65
N GLU A 61 34.77 21.15 -3.83
CA GLU A 61 33.47 20.87 -4.48
C GLU A 61 33.26 19.36 -4.73
N ILE A 62 34.29 18.67 -5.22
CA ILE A 62 34.25 17.20 -5.44
C ILE A 62 34.04 16.47 -4.12
N SER A 63 34.71 16.89 -3.04
CA SER A 63 34.51 16.31 -1.70
C SER A 63 33.08 16.49 -1.21
N MET A 64 32.48 17.67 -1.47
CA MET A 64 31.07 17.94 -1.16
C MET A 64 30.11 17.08 -1.98
N PHE A 65 30.38 16.83 -3.26
CA PHE A 65 29.56 15.92 -4.07
C PHE A 65 29.62 14.49 -3.56
N ASN A 66 30.79 14.02 -3.13
CA ASN A 66 30.95 12.70 -2.53
C ASN A 66 30.12 12.56 -1.25
N GLU A 67 30.18 13.57 -0.36
CA GLU A 67 29.36 13.55 0.85
C GLU A 67 27.87 13.58 0.51
N LYS A 68 27.45 14.42 -0.43
CA LYS A 68 26.06 14.44 -0.89
C LYS A 68 25.61 13.09 -1.45
N LEU A 69 26.48 12.39 -2.20
CA LEU A 69 26.19 11.07 -2.72
C LEU A 69 25.98 10.04 -1.60
N ARG A 70 26.81 10.07 -0.55
CA ARG A 70 26.62 9.23 0.65
C ARG A 70 25.27 9.51 1.32
N GLN A 71 24.93 10.78 1.51
CA GLN A 71 23.66 11.18 2.10
C GLN A 71 22.47 10.70 1.26
N VAL A 72 22.53 10.83 -0.07
CA VAL A 72 21.49 10.31 -0.97
C VAL A 72 21.35 8.79 -0.80
N ILE A 73 22.45 8.05 -0.81
CA ILE A 73 22.42 6.59 -0.64
C ILE A 73 21.77 6.21 0.70
N ILE A 74 22.20 6.83 1.80
CA ILE A 74 21.68 6.57 3.15
C ILE A 74 20.18 6.89 3.21
N ASN A 75 19.79 8.10 2.78
CA ASN A 75 18.41 8.57 2.88
C ASN A 75 17.43 7.72 2.07
N TYR A 76 17.79 7.36 0.83
CA TYR A 76 16.92 6.50 0.02
C TYR A 76 16.93 5.06 0.50
N SER A 77 18.02 4.56 1.09
CA SER A 77 18.02 3.22 1.71
C SER A 77 17.02 3.16 2.86
N TYR A 78 17.03 4.14 3.76
CA TYR A 78 16.06 4.22 4.85
C TYR A 78 14.62 4.37 4.35
N GLN A 79 14.37 5.22 3.35
CA GLN A 79 13.03 5.39 2.80
C GLN A 79 12.52 4.10 2.12
N ILE A 80 13.38 3.40 1.38
CA ILE A 80 13.03 2.13 0.73
C ILE A 80 12.74 1.05 1.79
N GLU A 81 13.55 0.96 2.84
CA GLU A 81 13.34 0.00 3.93
C GLU A 81 12.03 0.26 4.67
N ALA A 82 11.77 1.52 5.05
CA ALA A 82 10.55 1.92 5.72
C ALA A 82 9.31 1.63 4.86
N LEU A 83 9.36 1.99 3.56
CA LEU A 83 8.28 1.72 2.63
C LEU A 83 8.05 0.22 2.47
N ASN A 84 9.12 -0.58 2.35
CA ASN A 84 9.01 -2.03 2.22
C ASN A 84 8.40 -2.66 3.48
N GLU A 85 8.80 -2.22 4.68
CA GLU A 85 8.21 -2.71 5.92
C GLU A 85 6.71 -2.39 6.02
N GLN A 86 6.36 -1.14 5.70
CA GLN A 86 4.97 -0.69 5.65
C GLN A 86 4.14 -1.52 4.65
N GLN A 87 4.61 -1.65 3.41
CA GLN A 87 3.91 -2.39 2.36
C GLN A 87 3.76 -3.88 2.71
N ARG A 88 4.80 -4.50 3.29
CA ARG A 88 4.72 -5.87 3.81
C ARG A 88 3.67 -6.00 4.91
N HIS A 89 3.56 -5.00 5.79
CA HIS A 89 2.55 -5.00 6.84
C HIS A 89 1.13 -4.88 6.25
N GLU A 90 0.90 -3.90 5.39
CA GLU A 90 -0.38 -3.66 4.70
C GLU A 90 -0.82 -4.89 3.89
N TYR A 91 0.07 -5.46 3.08
CA TYR A 91 -0.22 -6.64 2.27
C TYR A 91 -0.60 -7.85 3.13
N ARG A 92 0.11 -8.08 4.23
CA ARG A 92 -0.23 -9.16 5.19
C ARG A 92 -1.61 -8.93 5.82
N GLN A 93 -1.95 -7.69 6.17
CA GLN A 93 -3.27 -7.38 6.70
C GLN A 93 -4.38 -7.67 5.67
N LEU A 94 -4.17 -7.26 4.41
CA LEU A 94 -5.13 -7.48 3.34
C LEU A 94 -5.39 -8.97 3.11
N VAL A 95 -4.32 -9.77 3.03
CA VAL A 95 -4.41 -11.23 2.90
C VAL A 95 -5.10 -11.86 4.11
N ARG A 96 -4.80 -11.42 5.34
CA ARG A 96 -5.46 -11.92 6.56
C ARG A 96 -6.97 -11.66 6.52
N THR A 97 -7.38 -10.46 6.13
CA THR A 97 -8.80 -10.09 6.00
C THR A 97 -9.49 -10.95 4.96
N MET A 98 -8.85 -11.20 3.81
CA MET A 98 -9.38 -12.10 2.78
C MET A 98 -9.56 -13.52 3.31
N CYS A 99 -8.57 -14.08 4.00
CA CYS A 99 -8.66 -15.42 4.60
C CYS A 99 -9.73 -15.50 5.70
N ALA A 100 -9.92 -14.44 6.49
CA ALA A 100 -10.96 -14.40 7.51
C ALA A 100 -12.36 -14.40 6.89
N ASN A 101 -12.54 -13.66 5.79
CA ASN A 101 -13.80 -13.64 5.01
C ASN A 101 -14.10 -15.00 4.35
N GLU A 102 -13.07 -15.75 3.92
CA GLU A 102 -13.25 -17.13 3.44
C GLU A 102 -13.83 -18.03 4.55
N LYS A 103 -13.29 -17.94 5.78
CA LYS A 103 -13.74 -18.77 6.92
C LYS A 103 -15.18 -18.47 7.35
N THR A 104 -15.59 -17.20 7.37
CA THR A 104 -16.97 -16.83 7.73
C THR A 104 -17.99 -17.31 6.69
N ARG A 105 -17.65 -17.23 5.39
CA ARG A 105 -18.50 -17.78 4.31
C ARG A 105 -18.65 -19.29 4.38
N GLU A 106 -17.66 -20.02 4.87
CA GLU A 106 -17.75 -21.47 5.08
C GLU A 106 -18.67 -21.82 6.26
N GLN A 107 -18.65 -21.04 7.35
CA GLN A 107 -19.54 -21.25 8.51
C GLN A 107 -21.02 -20.97 8.22
N ASP A 108 -21.32 -19.94 7.42
CA ASP A 108 -22.69 -19.62 7.01
C ASP A 108 -23.33 -20.72 6.16
N LYS A 109 -22.54 -21.44 5.35
CA LYS A 109 -23.03 -22.59 4.56
C LYS A 109 -23.38 -23.81 5.41
N THR A 110 -22.80 -23.93 6.60
CA THR A 110 -23.02 -25.07 7.52
C THR A 110 -24.08 -24.81 8.58
N SER A 111 -24.63 -23.59 8.66
CA SER A 111 -25.63 -23.23 9.68
C SER A 111 -27.04 -23.71 9.27
N PRO A 112 -27.80 -24.38 10.17
CA PRO A 112 -29.15 -24.85 9.85
C PRO A 112 -30.09 -23.66 9.61
N PRO A 113 -31.08 -23.79 8.69
CA PRO A 113 -32.01 -22.71 8.42
C PRO A 113 -32.80 -22.35 9.68
N LYS A 114 -32.68 -21.11 10.15
CA LYS A 114 -33.49 -20.58 11.26
C LYS A 114 -34.96 -20.72 10.89
N ARG A 115 -35.66 -21.66 11.52
CA ARG A 115 -37.12 -21.82 11.41
C ARG A 115 -37.80 -20.50 11.76
N ARG A 116 -38.34 -19.82 10.76
CA ARG A 116 -39.27 -18.69 10.94
C ARG A 116 -40.45 -19.19 11.77
N ARG A 117 -40.54 -18.81 13.05
CA ARG A 117 -41.76 -18.95 13.84
C ARG A 117 -42.84 -18.08 13.18
N ARG A 118 -43.82 -18.73 12.56
CA ARG A 118 -45.03 -18.10 12.04
C ARG A 118 -45.92 -17.78 13.25
N ASN A 119 -46.02 -16.51 13.64
CA ASN A 119 -47.02 -16.07 14.61
C ASN A 119 -48.40 -16.19 13.95
N VAL A 120 -49.21 -17.16 14.39
CA VAL A 120 -50.63 -17.24 14.04
C VAL A 120 -51.39 -16.56 15.18
N ALA A 121 -51.59 -15.24 15.07
CA ALA A 121 -52.52 -14.53 15.93
C ALA A 121 -53.92 -14.73 15.33
N GLY A 122 -54.72 -15.59 15.95
CA GLY A 122 -56.13 -15.78 15.61
C GLY A 122 -56.92 -14.50 15.84
N GLN A 123 -57.59 -14.03 14.79
CA GLN A 123 -58.65 -13.03 14.88
C GLN A 123 -59.86 -13.68 15.55
N ASN A 124 -60.20 -13.24 16.77
CA ASN A 124 -61.51 -13.50 17.36
C ASN A 124 -62.43 -12.34 17.00
N VAL A 125 -63.38 -12.58 16.10
CA VAL A 125 -64.49 -11.68 15.78
C VAL A 125 -65.66 -12.09 16.67
N ALA A 126 -65.94 -11.32 17.72
CA ALA A 126 -67.17 -11.45 18.51
C ALA A 126 -68.18 -10.41 18.02
N GLY A 127 -69.28 -10.91 17.45
CA GLY A 127 -70.35 -10.13 16.84
C GLY A 127 -71.18 -9.33 17.82
N ARG A 128 -71.58 -8.13 17.38
CA ARG A 128 -72.69 -7.34 17.90
C ARG A 128 -73.95 -7.71 17.10
N ASN A 129 -75.00 -8.16 17.77
CA ASN A 129 -76.41 -8.13 17.34
C ASN A 129 -77.21 -8.02 18.65
N VAL A 130 -77.75 -6.85 19.01
CA VAL A 130 -79.03 -6.25 18.61
C VAL A 130 -80.22 -7.20 18.81
N ALA A 131 -80.98 -6.98 19.88
CA ALA A 131 -82.40 -7.28 19.96
C ALA A 131 -83.03 -6.31 20.97
N GLY A 132 -83.97 -5.49 20.49
CA GLY A 132 -84.86 -4.71 21.34
C GLY A 132 -86.18 -5.44 21.54
N THR A 133 -86.80 -5.23 22.69
CA THR A 133 -88.22 -4.88 22.85
C THR A 133 -88.44 -4.42 24.29
#